data_AF-A0A955BGK2-F1
#
_entry.id   AF-A0A955BGK2-F1
#
_cell.length_a   1.000
_cell.length_b   1.000
_cell.length_c   1.000
_cell.angle_alpha   90.00
_cell.angle_beta   90.00
_cell.angle_gamma   90.00
#
_symmetry.space_group_name_H-M   'P 1'
#
loop_
_entity.id
_entity.type
_entity.pdbx_description
1 polymer ?
#
loop_
_entity_poly.entity_id
_entity_poly.type
_entity_poly.pdbx_seq_one_letter_code
_entity_poly.pdbx_strand_id
1 'polypeptide(L)'
;MSLFRIAWRSIQQRGLASILTAFSMALGVTLVVSVLSIHGIVSESFTKNRSLGYNMIVGAKGGRLQLTLNTVYYLSQPVENVPYDYYLEFLPLDQRRAQQQLARRPRPDLAREGEFAPYTEIAIPVCLGDYFGHFRVVGTTTAMFDDLVYDPQHGKKYEFADGRNFKHWDEEHGFFEAVLGATVAREMNVKVGQEIQFTHGDPEGSGHGQGFTV
;
A
#
# COMPACT_ATOMS: atom_id res chain seq x y z
N MET A 1 40.99 48.90 -12.62
CA MET A 1 39.74 48.49 -11.95
C MET A 1 39.21 47.24 -12.63
N SER A 2 38.71 46.24 -11.90
CA SER A 2 38.20 45.02 -12.54
C SER A 2 36.81 45.24 -13.14
N LEU A 3 36.55 44.65 -14.31
CA LEU A 3 35.26 44.65 -14.99
C LEU A 3 34.11 44.18 -14.07
N PHE A 4 34.39 43.18 -13.24
CA PHE A 4 33.44 42.65 -12.26
C PHE A 4 32.98 43.72 -11.24
N ARG A 5 33.90 44.57 -10.77
CA ARG A 5 33.59 45.64 -9.80
C ARG A 5 32.73 46.74 -10.44
N ILE A 6 32.90 46.99 -11.74
CA ILE A 6 32.08 47.93 -12.51
C ILE A 6 30.67 47.36 -12.70
N ALA A 7 30.55 46.09 -13.10
CA ALA A 7 29.27 45.41 -13.27
C ALA A 7 28.46 45.35 -11.96
N TRP A 8 29.10 45.01 -10.84
CA TRP A 8 28.45 44.96 -9.53
C TRP A 8 27.92 46.34 -9.08
N ARG A 9 28.72 47.41 -9.26
CA ARG A 9 28.27 48.78 -8.96
C ARG A 9 27.11 49.22 -9.84
N SER A 10 27.07 48.77 -11.11
CA SER A 10 25.95 49.05 -12.02
C SER A 10 24.63 48.43 -11.55
N ILE A 11 24.68 47.17 -11.08
CA ILE A 11 23.51 46.47 -10.51
C ILE A 11 23.03 47.20 -9.24
N GLN A 12 23.94 47.62 -8.37
CA GLN A 12 23.59 48.39 -7.17
C GLN A 12 22.97 49.75 -7.50
N GLN A 13 23.47 50.45 -8.53
CA GLN A 13 22.94 51.74 -8.96
C GLN A 13 21.53 51.63 -9.56
N ARG A 14 21.19 50.51 -10.21
CA ARG A 14 19.87 50.23 -10.80
C ARG A 14 19.08 49.20 -10.00
N GLY A 15 19.18 49.25 -8.67
CA GLY A 15 18.69 48.20 -7.76
C GLY A 15 17.26 47.73 -8.04
N LEU A 16 16.29 48.64 -8.17
CA LEU A 16 14.88 48.26 -8.36
C LEU A 16 14.63 47.51 -9.68
N ALA A 17 15.18 48.01 -10.79
CA ALA A 17 15.03 47.37 -12.09
C ALA A 17 15.75 46.01 -12.12
N SER A 18 16.97 45.94 -11.58
CA SER A 18 17.72 44.69 -11.49
C SER A 18 17.02 43.64 -10.62
N ILE A 19 16.40 44.05 -9.50
CA ILE A 19 15.62 43.16 -8.63
C ILE A 19 14.39 42.63 -9.38
N LEU A 20 13.64 43.48 -10.07
CA LEU A 20 12.43 43.06 -10.78
C LEU A 20 12.75 42.08 -11.93
N THR A 21 13.83 42.32 -12.67
CA THR A 21 14.33 41.39 -13.69
C THR A 21 14.82 40.09 -13.10
N ALA A 22 15.60 40.14 -12.01
CA ALA A 22 16.08 38.94 -11.33
C ALA A 22 14.91 38.11 -10.77
N PHE A 23 13.91 38.77 -10.19
CA PHE A 23 12.72 38.11 -9.65
C PHE A 23 11.88 37.45 -10.75
N SER A 24 11.69 38.13 -11.89
CA SER A 24 10.99 37.56 -13.04
C SER A 24 11.70 36.31 -13.58
N MET A 25 13.03 36.36 -13.74
CA MET A 25 13.81 35.18 -14.12
C MET A 25 13.73 34.08 -13.05
N ALA A 26 13.81 34.43 -11.77
CA ALA A 26 13.71 33.47 -10.68
C ALA A 26 12.36 32.76 -10.66
N LEU A 27 11.25 33.46 -10.87
CA LEU A 27 9.91 32.86 -10.97
C LEU A 27 9.81 31.90 -12.17
N GLY A 28 10.33 32.31 -13.33
CA GLY A 28 10.35 31.45 -14.52
C GLY A 28 11.14 30.15 -14.29
N VAL A 29 12.35 30.27 -13.72
CA VAL A 29 13.19 29.10 -13.39
C VAL A 29 12.52 28.24 -12.31
N THR A 30 11.96 28.85 -11.27
CA THR A 30 11.30 28.13 -10.17
C THR A 30 10.09 27.35 -10.66
N LEU A 31 9.30 27.90 -11.57
CA LEU A 31 8.16 27.20 -12.16
C LEU A 31 8.62 25.95 -12.91
N VAL A 32 9.62 26.09 -13.78
CA VAL A 32 10.17 24.96 -14.55
C VAL A 32 10.76 23.90 -13.63
N VAL A 33 11.58 24.29 -12.66
CA VAL A 33 12.19 23.36 -11.70
C VAL A 33 11.13 22.66 -10.83
N SER A 34 10.10 23.38 -10.39
CA SER A 34 9.00 22.80 -9.60
C SER A 34 8.26 21.74 -10.40
N VAL A 35 7.91 22.02 -11.65
CA VAL A 35 7.21 21.06 -12.52
C VAL A 35 8.05 19.80 -12.73
N LEU A 36 9.34 19.95 -13.05
CA LEU A 36 10.25 18.82 -13.26
C LEU A 36 10.46 18.02 -11.98
N SER A 37 10.57 18.68 -10.82
CA SER A 37 10.78 18.02 -9.53
C SER A 37 9.54 17.24 -9.10
N ILE A 38 8.35 17.84 -9.22
CA ILE A 38 7.08 17.16 -8.92
C ILE A 38 6.92 15.94 -9.84
N HIS A 39 7.17 16.09 -11.14
CA HIS A 39 7.11 14.98 -12.08
C HIS A 39 8.08 13.84 -11.69
N GLY A 40 9.32 14.18 -11.34
CA GLY A 40 10.32 13.22 -10.90
C GLY A 40 9.90 12.46 -9.65
N ILE A 41 9.46 13.18 -8.60
CA ILE A 41 9.03 12.58 -7.33
C ILE A 41 7.81 11.67 -7.54
N VAL A 42 6.82 12.13 -8.32
CA VAL A 42 5.63 11.34 -8.62
C VAL A 42 6.02 10.08 -9.38
N SER A 43 6.82 10.21 -10.45
CA SER A 43 7.27 9.06 -11.24
C SER A 43 8.03 8.05 -10.39
N GLU A 44 8.96 8.52 -9.55
CA GLU A 44 9.73 7.67 -8.64
C GLU A 44 8.85 6.95 -7.61
N SER A 45 7.81 7.63 -7.09
CA SER A 45 6.86 7.02 -6.16
C SER A 45 6.10 5.86 -6.81
N PHE A 46 5.74 5.98 -8.09
CA PHE A 46 5.10 4.89 -8.84
C PHE A 46 6.08 3.76 -9.19
N THR A 47 7.34 4.07 -9.52
CA THR A 47 8.32 3.03 -9.89
C THR A 47 8.84 2.24 -8.71
N LYS A 48 8.99 2.85 -7.52
CA LYS A 48 9.37 2.15 -6.29
C LYS A 48 8.32 1.13 -5.85
N ASN A 49 7.03 1.44 -6.01
CA ASN A 49 5.95 0.49 -5.69
C ASN A 49 5.79 -0.61 -6.75
N ARG A 50 6.31 -0.43 -7.98
CA ARG A 50 6.23 -1.45 -9.04
C ARG A 50 6.99 -2.74 -8.68
N SER A 51 8.01 -2.66 -7.82
CA SER A 51 8.85 -3.82 -7.49
C SER A 51 8.21 -4.80 -6.52
N LEU A 52 6.97 -4.59 -6.06
CA LEU A 52 6.26 -5.35 -5.03
C LEU A 52 5.88 -6.81 -5.39
N GLY A 53 6.68 -7.50 -6.21
CA GLY A 53 6.68 -8.96 -6.31
C GLY A 53 5.45 -9.62 -6.97
N TYR A 54 4.46 -8.87 -7.46
CA TYR A 54 3.29 -9.46 -8.12
C TYR A 54 3.52 -9.67 -9.64
N ASN A 55 3.22 -10.88 -10.12
CA ASN A 55 3.24 -11.20 -11.56
C ASN A 55 1.87 -11.00 -12.22
N MET A 56 0.79 -11.14 -11.44
CA MET A 56 -0.58 -11.05 -11.93
C MET A 56 -1.48 -10.44 -10.86
N ILE A 57 -2.42 -9.60 -11.29
CA ILE A 57 -3.50 -9.08 -10.45
C ILE A 57 -4.80 -9.63 -11.00
N VAL A 58 -5.56 -10.29 -10.13
CA VAL A 58 -6.85 -10.86 -10.46
C VAL A 58 -7.92 -10.12 -9.68
N GLY A 59 -8.97 -9.68 -10.37
CA GLY A 59 -10.05 -8.91 -9.76
C GLY A 59 -11.34 -9.08 -10.54
N ALA A 60 -12.43 -8.56 -9.97
CA ALA A 60 -13.73 -8.57 -10.61
C ALA A 60 -13.72 -7.80 -11.94
N LYS A 61 -14.74 -8.05 -12.77
CA LYS A 61 -14.86 -7.43 -14.09
C LYS A 61 -14.95 -5.90 -13.94
N GLY A 62 -13.98 -5.18 -14.50
CA GLY A 62 -13.93 -3.73 -14.42
C GLY A 62 -12.77 -3.12 -15.22
N GLY A 63 -12.43 -1.87 -14.94
CA GLY A 63 -11.33 -1.18 -15.60
C GLY A 63 -9.97 -1.69 -15.13
N ARG A 64 -9.09 -2.11 -16.06
CA ARG A 64 -7.73 -2.57 -15.75
C ARG A 64 -6.92 -1.55 -14.94
N LEU A 65 -7.03 -0.27 -15.31
CA LEU A 65 -6.34 0.81 -14.60
C LEU A 65 -6.87 0.97 -13.18
N GLN A 66 -8.19 0.91 -12.99
CA GLN A 66 -8.80 1.00 -11.67
C GLN A 66 -8.36 -0.16 -10.78
N LEU A 67 -8.39 -1.40 -11.29
CA LEU A 67 -7.91 -2.57 -10.56
C LEU A 67 -6.45 -2.41 -10.13
N THR A 68 -5.57 -2.00 -11.05
CA THR A 68 -4.15 -1.78 -10.73
C THR A 68 -3.97 -0.66 -9.70
N LEU A 69 -4.62 0.50 -9.88
CA LEU A 69 -4.51 1.62 -8.95
C LEU A 69 -5.02 1.25 -7.55
N ASN A 70 -6.12 0.51 -7.47
CA ASN A 70 -6.71 0.09 -6.21
C ASN A 70 -5.87 -0.98 -5.51
N THR A 71 -5.48 -2.05 -6.20
CA THR A 71 -4.77 -3.17 -5.57
C THR A 71 -3.32 -2.84 -5.23
N VAL A 72 -2.61 -2.11 -6.11
CA VAL A 72 -1.16 -1.86 -5.93
C VAL A 72 -0.90 -0.58 -5.16
N TYR A 73 -1.64 0.47 -5.47
CA TYR A 73 -1.36 1.81 -4.94
C TYR A 73 -2.38 2.24 -3.88
N TYR A 74 -3.40 1.43 -3.62
CA TYR A 74 -4.52 1.75 -2.73
C TYR A 74 -5.24 3.07 -3.12
N LEU A 75 -5.17 3.41 -4.40
CA LEU A 75 -5.81 4.56 -5.02
C LEU A 75 -7.12 4.13 -5.71
N SER A 76 -8.12 5.01 -5.74
CA SER A 76 -9.46 4.70 -6.28
C SER A 76 -10.33 3.80 -5.39
N GLN A 77 -11.59 3.63 -5.77
CA GLN A 77 -12.55 2.78 -5.09
C GLN A 77 -12.38 1.31 -5.52
N PRO A 78 -12.60 0.34 -4.60
CA PRO A 78 -12.67 -1.08 -4.95
C PRO A 78 -13.68 -1.32 -6.08
N VAL A 79 -13.39 -2.28 -6.96
CA VAL A 79 -14.28 -2.61 -8.08
C VAL A 79 -15.49 -3.40 -7.56
N GLU A 80 -15.33 -4.71 -7.39
CA GLU A 80 -16.28 -5.61 -6.74
C GLU A 80 -15.50 -6.74 -6.06
N ASN A 81 -16.13 -7.43 -5.11
CA ASN A 81 -15.53 -8.56 -4.43
C ASN A 81 -15.46 -9.78 -5.34
N VAL A 82 -14.31 -10.44 -5.34
CA VAL A 82 -14.16 -11.79 -5.91
C VAL A 82 -14.53 -12.82 -4.85
N PRO A 83 -15.36 -13.84 -5.15
CA PRO A 83 -15.67 -14.90 -4.20
C PRO A 83 -14.40 -15.55 -3.66
N TYR A 84 -14.32 -15.77 -2.34
CA TYR A 84 -13.13 -16.35 -1.73
C TYR A 84 -12.82 -17.77 -2.26
N ASP A 85 -13.83 -18.51 -2.69
CA ASP A 85 -13.61 -19.84 -3.28
C ASP A 85 -12.81 -19.78 -4.57
N TYR A 86 -12.81 -18.64 -5.28
CA TYR A 86 -11.94 -18.43 -6.44
C TYR A 86 -10.46 -18.31 -6.04
N TYR A 87 -10.16 -17.71 -4.88
CA TYR A 87 -8.80 -17.71 -4.33
C TYR A 87 -8.33 -19.13 -4.00
N LEU A 88 -9.23 -20.01 -3.55
CA LEU A 88 -8.90 -21.42 -3.27
C LEU A 88 -8.47 -22.18 -4.53
N GLU A 89 -8.88 -21.77 -5.72
CA GLU A 89 -8.43 -22.36 -6.99
C GLU A 89 -6.94 -22.14 -7.28
N PHE A 90 -6.30 -21.20 -6.59
CA PHE A 90 -4.86 -20.97 -6.69
C PHE A 90 -4.03 -21.77 -5.68
N LEU A 91 -4.68 -22.49 -4.75
CA LEU A 91 -4.01 -23.15 -3.65
C LEU A 91 -3.79 -24.65 -3.90
N PRO A 92 -2.61 -25.19 -3.53
CA PRO A 92 -2.38 -26.63 -3.48
C PRO A 92 -3.38 -27.35 -2.55
N LEU A 93 -3.55 -28.66 -2.76
CA LEU A 93 -4.50 -29.49 -2.01
C LEU A 93 -4.33 -29.35 -0.48
N ASP A 94 -3.11 -29.34 0.01
CA ASP A 94 -2.80 -29.30 1.44
C ASP A 94 -3.28 -27.98 2.06
N GLN A 95 -3.04 -26.86 1.37
CA GLN A 95 -3.49 -25.53 1.78
C GLN A 95 -5.01 -25.41 1.69
N ARG A 96 -5.65 -25.94 0.63
CA ARG A 96 -7.13 -25.98 0.53
C ARG A 96 -7.74 -26.74 1.69
N ARG A 97 -7.17 -27.88 2.09
CA ARG A 97 -7.65 -28.66 3.25
C ARG A 97 -7.49 -27.90 4.56
N ALA A 98 -6.41 -27.16 4.75
CA ALA A 98 -6.22 -26.30 5.92
C ALA A 98 -7.31 -25.21 6.02
N GLN A 99 -7.75 -24.65 4.89
CA GLN A 99 -8.82 -23.64 4.86
C GLN A 99 -10.18 -24.17 5.38
N GLN A 100 -10.43 -25.48 5.33
CA GLN A 100 -11.63 -26.07 5.92
C GLN A 100 -11.66 -25.94 7.44
N GLN A 101 -10.49 -26.00 8.10
CA GLN A 101 -10.39 -25.88 9.56
C GLN A 101 -10.62 -24.44 10.04
N LEU A 102 -10.32 -23.46 9.17
CA LEU A 102 -10.49 -22.04 9.43
C LEU A 102 -11.91 -21.53 9.12
N ALA A 103 -12.66 -22.26 8.29
CA ALA A 103 -13.97 -21.82 7.83
C ALA A 103 -15.06 -22.07 8.88
N ARG A 104 -15.81 -21.02 9.23
CA ARG A 104 -17.01 -21.14 10.09
C ARG A 104 -18.15 -21.97 9.48
N ARG A 105 -18.10 -22.21 8.16
CA ARG A 105 -19.07 -23.01 7.42
C ARG A 105 -18.31 -23.99 6.52
N PRO A 106 -18.85 -25.19 6.27
CA PRO A 106 -18.24 -26.13 5.34
C PRO A 106 -18.12 -25.49 3.96
N ARG A 107 -16.91 -25.50 3.39
CA ARG A 107 -16.71 -25.07 2.01
C ARG A 107 -16.83 -26.27 1.06
N PRO A 108 -17.57 -26.14 -0.04
CA PRO A 108 -17.64 -27.20 -1.04
C PRO A 108 -16.27 -27.37 -1.72
N ASP A 109 -15.99 -28.58 -2.17
CA ASP A 109 -14.91 -28.85 -3.14
C ASP A 109 -13.47 -28.56 -2.68
N LEU A 110 -13.11 -28.93 -1.45
CA LEU A 110 -11.71 -28.88 -0.94
C LEU A 110 -10.97 -30.22 -1.01
N ALA A 111 -11.58 -31.23 -1.65
CA ALA A 111 -11.01 -32.58 -1.77
C ALA A 111 -10.02 -32.71 -2.94
N ARG A 112 -10.00 -31.74 -3.86
CA ARG A 112 -9.11 -31.67 -5.01
C ARG A 112 -8.17 -30.47 -4.88
N GLU A 113 -7.09 -30.53 -5.66
CA GLU A 113 -6.20 -29.40 -5.89
C GLU A 113 -6.94 -28.30 -6.68
N GLY A 114 -6.55 -27.05 -6.46
CA GLY A 114 -7.08 -25.91 -7.21
C GLY A 114 -6.64 -25.94 -8.68
N GLU A 115 -7.52 -25.48 -9.57
CA GLU A 115 -7.27 -25.50 -11.02
C GLU A 115 -5.97 -24.77 -11.40
N PHE A 116 -5.64 -23.68 -10.71
CA PHE A 116 -4.49 -22.84 -10.99
C PHE A 116 -3.28 -23.13 -10.10
N ALA A 117 -3.42 -24.01 -9.11
CA ALA A 117 -2.35 -24.33 -8.17
C ALA A 117 -1.05 -24.83 -8.84
N PRO A 118 -1.09 -25.68 -9.89
CA PRO A 118 0.14 -26.11 -10.58
C PRO A 118 0.93 -24.97 -11.25
N TYR A 119 0.31 -23.81 -11.45
CA TYR A 119 0.91 -22.63 -12.08
C TYR A 119 1.14 -21.49 -11.10
N THR A 120 0.86 -21.71 -9.81
CA THR A 120 0.88 -20.66 -8.80
C THR A 120 1.87 -21.00 -7.70
N GLU A 121 2.92 -20.19 -7.59
CA GLU A 121 3.86 -20.28 -6.47
C GLU A 121 3.24 -19.73 -5.18
N ILE A 122 2.58 -18.58 -5.27
CA ILE A 122 1.92 -17.93 -4.14
C ILE A 122 0.70 -17.15 -4.63
N ALA A 123 -0.38 -17.20 -3.85
CA ALA A 123 -1.54 -16.34 -4.03
C ALA A 123 -1.85 -15.63 -2.71
N ILE A 124 -1.99 -14.31 -2.76
CA ILE A 124 -2.36 -13.49 -1.59
C ILE A 124 -3.70 -12.83 -1.89
N PRO A 125 -4.78 -13.17 -1.17
CA PRO A 125 -6.07 -12.52 -1.34
C PRO A 125 -6.01 -11.15 -0.66
N VAL A 126 -6.50 -10.11 -1.35
CA VAL A 126 -6.58 -8.76 -0.79
C VAL A 126 -8.00 -8.24 -0.86
N CYS A 127 -8.44 -7.61 0.23
CA CYS A 127 -9.73 -6.94 0.34
C CYS A 127 -9.50 -5.52 0.84
N LEU A 128 -10.12 -4.54 0.19
CA LEU A 128 -9.98 -3.12 0.49
C LEU A 128 -11.38 -2.53 0.72
N GLY A 129 -11.51 -1.66 1.70
CA GLY A 129 -12.79 -1.01 2.00
C GLY A 129 -12.77 -0.22 3.28
N ASP A 130 -11.92 -0.62 4.22
CA ASP A 130 -11.85 -0.01 5.54
C ASP A 130 -10.68 0.98 5.66
N TYR A 131 -10.76 1.85 6.65
CA TYR A 131 -9.77 2.87 6.93
C TYR A 131 -9.40 2.92 8.41
N PHE A 132 -8.15 3.31 8.66
CA PHE A 132 -7.66 3.72 9.96
C PHE A 132 -7.13 5.15 9.84
N GLY A 133 -7.95 6.12 10.25
CA GLY A 133 -7.71 7.53 9.90
C GLY A 133 -7.70 7.69 8.38
N HIS A 134 -6.66 8.33 7.82
CA HIS A 134 -6.48 8.47 6.37
C HIS A 134 -5.81 7.24 5.70
N PHE A 135 -5.42 6.23 6.47
CA PHE A 135 -4.77 5.04 5.93
C PHE A 135 -5.79 3.98 5.52
N ARG A 136 -5.52 3.32 4.40
CA ARG A 136 -6.30 2.18 3.92
C ARG A 136 -5.98 0.93 4.73
N VAL A 137 -7.00 0.17 5.07
CA VAL A 137 -6.87 -1.15 5.69
C VAL A 137 -6.95 -2.21 4.60
N VAL A 138 -6.00 -3.15 4.63
CA VAL A 138 -5.90 -4.27 3.69
C VAL A 138 -6.27 -5.55 4.44
N GLY A 139 -7.43 -6.13 4.13
CA GLY A 139 -7.80 -7.46 4.57
C GLY A 139 -7.03 -8.50 3.77
N THR A 140 -6.26 -9.36 4.44
CA THR A 140 -5.37 -10.35 3.81
C THR A 140 -5.20 -11.57 4.70
N THR A 141 -4.35 -12.52 4.30
CA THR A 141 -3.96 -13.71 5.08
C THR A 141 -2.56 -13.58 5.65
N THR A 142 -2.21 -14.45 6.62
CA THR A 142 -0.88 -14.45 7.27
C THR A 142 0.25 -14.65 6.25
N ALA A 143 -0.02 -15.38 5.15
CA ALA A 143 0.90 -15.61 4.03
C ALA A 143 1.48 -14.33 3.42
N MET A 144 0.80 -13.18 3.56
CA MET A 144 1.33 -11.89 3.09
C MET A 144 2.63 -11.50 3.80
N PHE A 145 2.82 -11.91 5.06
CA PHE A 145 4.03 -11.60 5.82
C PHE A 145 4.95 -12.83 5.97
N ASP A 146 4.37 -14.03 6.05
CA ASP A 146 5.15 -15.26 6.26
C ASP A 146 5.85 -15.72 4.95
N ASP A 147 5.10 -15.70 3.85
CA ASP A 147 5.51 -16.38 2.61
C ASP A 147 5.99 -15.39 1.54
N LEU A 148 5.32 -14.24 1.41
CA LEU A 148 5.56 -13.28 0.33
C LEU A 148 6.97 -12.66 0.37
N VAL A 149 7.71 -12.85 -0.73
CA VAL A 149 8.94 -12.13 -1.04
C VAL A 149 8.59 -10.97 -1.97
N TYR A 150 8.39 -9.78 -1.40
CA TYR A 150 7.93 -8.63 -2.18
C TYR A 150 9.03 -8.03 -3.07
N ASP A 151 10.31 -8.33 -2.85
CA ASP A 151 11.42 -7.98 -3.74
C ASP A 151 12.23 -9.24 -4.08
N PRO A 152 11.80 -10.01 -5.09
CA PRO A 152 12.46 -11.28 -5.44
C PRO A 152 13.91 -11.12 -5.88
N GLN A 153 14.29 -9.95 -6.40
CA GLN A 153 15.67 -9.69 -6.85
C GLN A 153 16.64 -9.59 -5.66
N HIS A 154 16.17 -9.07 -4.53
CA HIS A 154 16.96 -8.88 -3.31
C HIS A 154 16.52 -9.79 -2.16
N GLY A 155 15.56 -10.68 -2.39
CA GLY A 155 15.01 -11.60 -1.39
C GLY A 155 14.32 -10.92 -0.21
N LYS A 156 13.76 -9.71 -0.38
CA LYS A 156 13.17 -8.99 0.76
C LYS A 156 11.77 -9.50 1.10
N LYS A 157 11.56 -9.71 2.39
CA LYS A 157 10.28 -10.03 3.03
C LYS A 157 9.90 -8.92 4.00
N TYR A 158 8.64 -8.89 4.41
CA TYR A 158 8.23 -8.02 5.50
C TYR A 158 8.88 -8.48 6.80
N GLU A 159 9.36 -7.52 7.58
CA GLU A 159 9.98 -7.75 8.88
C GLU A 159 9.24 -6.95 9.94
N PHE A 160 9.12 -7.52 11.13
CA PHE A 160 8.46 -6.91 12.27
C PHE A 160 9.51 -6.24 13.15
N ALA A 161 9.42 -4.92 13.28
CA ALA A 161 10.28 -4.16 14.20
C ALA A 161 9.92 -4.44 15.68
N ASP A 162 8.65 -4.73 15.93
CA ASP A 162 8.10 -5.13 17.23
C ASP A 162 6.86 -6.01 16.98
N GLY A 163 6.47 -6.81 17.97
CA GLY A 163 5.32 -7.71 17.89
C GLY A 163 5.51 -8.91 16.95
N ARG A 164 4.42 -9.34 16.31
CA ARG A 164 4.39 -10.51 15.41
C ARG A 164 3.35 -10.31 14.29
N ASN A 165 3.36 -11.22 13.32
CA ASN A 165 2.24 -11.36 12.39
C ASN A 165 0.94 -11.67 13.14
N PHE A 166 -0.19 -11.24 12.59
CA PHE A 166 -1.49 -11.67 13.08
C PHE A 166 -1.67 -13.17 12.82
N LYS A 167 -2.52 -13.82 13.60
CA LYS A 167 -2.86 -15.22 13.39
C LYS A 167 -4.27 -15.36 12.83
N HIS A 168 -4.50 -16.50 12.18
CA HIS A 168 -5.86 -17.00 12.12
C HIS A 168 -6.37 -17.29 13.54
N TRP A 169 -7.69 -17.29 13.72
CA TRP A 169 -8.30 -17.39 15.04
C TRP A 169 -7.68 -18.47 15.93
N ASP A 170 -7.36 -18.06 17.15
CA ASP A 170 -7.10 -18.95 18.28
C ASP A 170 -7.86 -18.46 19.54
N GLU A 171 -7.89 -19.30 20.57
CA GLU A 171 -8.64 -19.02 21.81
C GLU A 171 -8.09 -17.80 22.58
N GLU A 172 -6.83 -17.44 22.37
CA GLU A 172 -6.15 -16.37 23.11
C GLU A 172 -6.30 -15.01 22.42
N HIS A 173 -6.29 -14.98 21.09
CA HIS A 173 -6.14 -13.76 20.29
C HIS A 173 -7.35 -13.43 19.39
N GLY A 174 -8.29 -14.36 19.21
CA GLY A 174 -9.53 -14.09 18.49
C GLY A 174 -9.32 -13.82 16.98
N PHE A 175 -10.27 -13.13 16.34
CA PHE A 175 -10.24 -12.84 14.89
C PHE A 175 -9.70 -11.43 14.55
N PHE A 176 -9.49 -10.58 15.56
CA PHE A 176 -9.34 -9.14 15.40
C PHE A 176 -7.93 -8.71 15.79
N GLU A 177 -6.96 -9.10 14.98
CA GLU A 177 -5.58 -8.64 15.06
C GLU A 177 -5.23 -7.83 13.81
N ALA A 178 -4.31 -6.88 13.94
CA ALA A 178 -3.87 -6.03 12.83
C ALA A 178 -2.36 -5.81 12.87
N VAL A 179 -1.73 -5.79 11.70
CA VAL A 179 -0.33 -5.38 11.55
C VAL A 179 -0.29 -3.95 11.03
N LEU A 180 0.47 -3.08 11.69
CA LEU A 180 0.67 -1.70 11.26
C LEU A 180 2.04 -1.52 10.59
N GLY A 181 2.04 -0.85 9.43
CA GLY A 181 3.28 -0.39 8.82
C GLY A 181 3.95 0.70 9.67
N ALA A 182 5.28 0.81 9.58
CA ALA A 182 6.07 1.73 10.43
C ALA A 182 5.64 3.21 10.33
N THR A 183 5.18 3.64 9.15
CA THR A 183 4.65 5.00 8.96
C THR A 183 3.31 5.17 9.67
N VAL A 184 2.41 4.19 9.56
CA VAL A 184 1.09 4.22 10.20
C VAL A 184 1.24 4.22 11.72
N ALA A 185 2.06 3.32 12.28
CA ALA A 185 2.31 3.25 13.71
C ALA A 185 2.87 4.57 14.27
N ARG A 186 3.80 5.20 13.55
CA ARG A 186 4.40 6.49 13.96
C ARG A 186 3.43 7.66 13.85
N GLU A 187 2.70 7.79 12.75
CA GLU A 187 1.80 8.93 12.52
C GLU A 187 0.54 8.84 13.38
N MET A 188 0.01 7.64 13.58
CA MET A 188 -1.16 7.40 14.43
C MET A 188 -0.78 7.23 15.90
N ASN A 189 0.52 7.24 16.23
CA ASN A 189 1.06 7.05 17.59
C ASN A 189 0.53 5.77 18.27
N VAL A 190 0.52 4.67 17.53
CA VAL A 190 0.04 3.35 17.98
C VAL A 190 1.20 2.42 18.29
N LYS A 191 1.06 1.63 19.35
CA LYS A 191 2.04 0.63 19.80
C LYS A 191 1.42 -0.76 19.84
N VAL A 192 2.27 -1.79 19.82
CA VAL A 192 1.86 -3.17 20.01
C VAL A 192 1.10 -3.33 21.33
N GLY A 193 0.02 -4.11 21.30
CA GLY A 193 -0.91 -4.35 22.40
C GLY A 193 -2.05 -3.33 22.52
N GLN A 194 -2.12 -2.32 21.65
CA GLN A 194 -3.23 -1.36 21.63
C GLN A 194 -4.36 -1.83 20.72
N GLU A 195 -5.59 -1.49 21.13
CA GLU A 195 -6.79 -1.74 20.33
C GLU A 195 -7.09 -0.53 19.43
N ILE A 196 -7.33 -0.79 18.15
CA ILE A 196 -7.67 0.22 17.14
C ILE A 196 -9.03 -0.09 16.50
N GLN A 197 -9.72 0.93 16.01
CA GLN A 197 -10.99 0.78 15.30
C GLN A 197 -10.85 1.25 13.87
N PHE A 198 -11.50 0.54 12.95
CA PHE A 198 -11.56 0.91 11.55
C PHE A 198 -12.93 1.48 11.20
N THR A 199 -12.97 2.33 10.17
CA THR A 199 -14.21 2.86 9.58
C THR A 199 -14.47 2.25 8.21
N HIS A 200 -15.75 2.03 7.88
CA HIS A 200 -16.15 1.42 6.62
C HIS A 200 -16.33 2.44 5.50
N GLY A 201 -15.77 2.17 4.33
CA GLY A 201 -16.03 2.86 3.06
C GLY A 201 -15.39 4.25 2.95
N ASP A 202 -15.29 4.96 4.06
CA ASP A 202 -14.74 6.32 4.16
C ASP A 202 -14.00 6.52 5.51
N PRO A 203 -12.94 7.36 5.56
CA PRO A 203 -12.31 7.78 6.81
C PRO A 203 -13.26 8.32 7.89
N GLU A 204 -14.38 8.94 7.49
CA GLU A 204 -15.42 9.45 8.40
C GLU A 204 -16.64 8.51 8.49
N GLY A 205 -16.52 7.29 7.95
CA GLY A 205 -17.59 6.29 7.94
C GLY A 205 -17.91 5.68 9.31
N SER A 206 -18.95 4.85 9.35
CA SER A 206 -19.30 4.10 10.57
C SER A 206 -18.19 3.12 10.95
N GLY A 207 -17.83 3.11 12.23
CA GLY A 207 -16.80 2.22 12.78
C GLY A 207 -17.26 0.76 12.92
N HIS A 208 -16.30 -0.16 13.00
CA HIS A 208 -16.54 -1.50 13.52
C HIS A 208 -16.96 -1.45 14.99
N GLY A 209 -17.91 -2.30 15.39
CA GLY A 209 -18.31 -2.44 16.79
C GLY A 209 -17.31 -3.19 17.68
N GLN A 210 -16.25 -3.76 17.09
CA GLN A 210 -15.18 -4.50 17.74
C GLN A 210 -13.84 -3.93 17.26
N GLY A 211 -12.90 -3.68 18.18
CA GLY A 211 -11.58 -3.21 17.82
C GLY A 211 -10.62 -4.35 17.52
N PHE A 212 -9.52 -3.99 16.86
CA PHE A 212 -8.45 -4.86 16.43
C PHE A 212 -7.23 -4.62 17.29
N THR A 213 -6.61 -5.68 17.80
CA THR A 213 -5.38 -5.60 18.59
C THR A 213 -4.17 -5.54 17.65
N VAL A 214 -3.28 -4.58 17.89
CA VAL A 214 -2.02 -4.40 17.16
C VAL A 214 -0.89 -5.24 17.73
#